data_AF-G2LHW9-F1
#
_entry.id   AF-G2LHW9-F1
#
_cell.length_a   1.000
_cell.length_b   1.000
_cell.length_c   1.000
_cell.angle_alpha   90.00
_cell.angle_beta   90.00
_cell.angle_gamma   90.00
#
_symmetry.space_group_name_H-M   'P 1'
#
loop_
_entity.id
_entity.type
_entity.pdbx_description
1 polymer ?
#
loop_
_entity_poly.entity_id
_entity_poly.type
_entity_poly.pdbx_seq_one_letter_code
_entity_poly.pdbx_strand_id
1 'polypeptide(L)'
;MGFVPLILVVIVLLPLVWLELRRYGQARLDGKVSDAMRARLGRRLLSAGLLVVVTALVGFGLEFRTLFQPSQLVGYFLICGLLLCLLVGTMIYDIRAVVRQSLLEFHDRDAEAARFQAFMARDASLPHELFQKGKAGGGEPGRTRKPLG
;
A
#
# COMPACT_ATOMS: atom_id res chain seq x y z
N MET A 1 -33.86 1.63 16.31
CA MET A 1 -33.30 1.78 14.94
C MET A 1 -31.82 2.17 14.96
N GLY A 2 -31.19 2.42 16.13
CA GLY A 2 -29.81 2.90 16.22
C GLY A 2 -28.76 1.86 15.82
N PHE A 3 -29.11 0.57 15.82
CA PHE A 3 -28.19 -0.54 15.54
C PHE A 3 -28.07 -0.94 14.06
N VAL A 4 -28.98 -0.50 13.19
CA VAL A 4 -28.91 -0.77 11.74
C VAL A 4 -27.56 -0.32 11.13
N PRO A 5 -27.07 0.91 11.40
CA PRO A 5 -25.76 1.32 10.88
C PRO A 5 -24.61 0.48 11.45
N LEU A 6 -24.70 -0.01 12.70
CA LEU A 6 -23.69 -0.90 13.27
C LEU A 6 -23.63 -2.24 12.54
N ILE A 7 -24.79 -2.84 12.26
CA ILE A 7 -24.89 -4.11 11.53
C ILE A 7 -24.28 -3.96 10.13
N LEU A 8 -24.61 -2.87 9.41
CA LEU A 8 -24.03 -2.57 8.10
C LEU A 8 -22.51 -2.42 8.16
N VAL A 9 -21.99 -1.66 9.14
CA VAL A 9 -20.55 -1.48 9.34
C VAL A 9 -19.86 -2.82 9.58
N VAL A 10 -20.44 -3.70 10.41
CA VAL A 10 -19.87 -5.02 10.68
C VAL A 10 -19.88 -5.88 9.41
N ILE A 11 -20.99 -5.93 8.67
CA ILE A 11 -21.10 -6.72 7.42
C ILE A 11 -20.06 -6.29 6.39
N VAL A 12 -19.77 -4.99 6.28
CA VAL A 12 -18.77 -4.46 5.33
C VAL A 12 -17.34 -4.66 5.84
N LEU A 13 -17.08 -4.44 7.13
CA LEU A 13 -15.73 -4.54 7.69
C LEU A 13 -15.21 -5.97 7.78
N LEU A 14 -16.07 -6.94 8.10
CA LEU A 14 -15.69 -8.34 8.28
C LEU A 14 -14.96 -8.92 7.04
N PRO A 15 -15.49 -8.81 5.81
CA PRO A 15 -14.80 -9.28 4.62
C PRO A 15 -13.54 -8.45 4.31
N LEU A 16 -13.52 -7.15 4.57
CA LEU A 16 -12.36 -6.28 4.35
C LEU A 16 -11.19 -6.65 5.26
N VAL A 17 -11.46 -6.84 6.55
CA VAL A 17 -10.47 -7.28 7.55
C VAL A 17 -9.98 -8.68 7.23
N TRP A 18 -10.88 -9.58 6.83
CA TRP A 18 -10.52 -10.93 6.42
C TRP A 18 -9.56 -10.95 5.23
N LEU A 19 -9.80 -10.13 4.20
CA LEU A 19 -8.92 -10.01 3.04
C LEU A 19 -7.52 -9.49 3.41
N GLU A 20 -7.44 -8.50 4.31
CA GLU A 20 -6.15 -7.97 4.79
C GLU A 20 -5.38 -8.99 5.62
N LEU A 21 -6.07 -9.72 6.51
CA LEU A 21 -5.47 -10.81 7.28
C LEU A 21 -4.95 -11.92 6.36
N ARG A 22 -5.70 -12.29 5.31
CA ARG A 22 -5.27 -13.29 4.34
C ARG A 22 -4.02 -12.84 3.57
N ARG A 23 -3.98 -11.60 3.09
CA ARG A 23 -2.81 -11.01 2.41
C ARG A 23 -1.59 -10.99 3.30
N TYR A 24 -1.77 -10.60 4.56
CA TYR A 24 -0.69 -10.62 5.55
C TYR A 24 -0.22 -12.05 5.85
N GLY A 25 -1.15 -13.01 5.98
CA GLY A 25 -0.85 -14.42 6.19
C GLY A 25 -0.03 -15.01 5.05
N GLN A 26 -0.42 -14.74 3.80
CA GLN A 26 0.34 -15.15 2.61
C GLN A 26 1.74 -14.54 2.59
N ALA A 27 1.86 -13.22 2.79
CA ALA A 27 3.17 -12.56 2.84
C ALA A 27 4.09 -13.09 3.96
N ARG A 28 3.50 -13.64 5.03
CA ARG A 28 4.26 -14.27 6.13
C ARG A 28 4.68 -15.70 5.81
N LEU A 29 3.92 -16.41 5.00
CA LEU A 29 4.29 -17.73 4.49
C LEU A 29 5.37 -17.63 3.41
N ASP A 30 5.34 -16.57 2.60
CA ASP A 30 6.31 -16.31 1.52
C ASP A 30 7.67 -15.76 2.02
N GLY A 31 7.80 -15.43 3.32
CA GLY A 31 9.08 -15.06 3.93
C GLY A 31 9.00 -13.90 4.94
N LYS A 32 10.05 -13.06 4.95
CA LYS A 32 10.13 -11.92 5.88
C LYS A 32 9.11 -10.84 5.50
N VAL A 33 8.05 -10.74 6.30
CA VAL A 33 7.08 -9.65 6.20
C VAL A 33 7.76 -8.31 6.48
N SER A 34 7.69 -7.41 5.50
CA SER A 34 8.13 -6.01 5.64
C SER A 34 7.41 -5.30 6.79
N ASP A 35 8.14 -4.46 7.53
CA ASP A 35 7.57 -3.64 8.60
C ASP A 35 6.48 -2.68 8.09
N ALA A 36 6.57 -2.26 6.82
CA ALA A 36 5.54 -1.47 6.18
C ALA A 36 4.21 -2.22 6.05
N MET A 37 4.26 -3.54 5.78
CA MET A 37 3.08 -4.40 5.66
C MET A 37 2.42 -4.62 7.04
N ARG A 38 3.23 -4.82 8.09
CA ARG A 38 2.74 -4.90 9.48
C ARG A 38 2.07 -3.60 9.92
N ALA A 39 2.73 -2.47 9.68
CA ALA A 39 2.20 -1.16 10.02
C ALA A 39 0.90 -0.85 9.26
N ARG A 40 0.80 -1.25 7.99
CA ARG A 40 -0.43 -1.13 7.19
C ARG A 40 -1.57 -1.95 7.74
N LEU A 41 -1.34 -3.22 8.05
CA LEU A 41 -2.34 -4.09 8.67
C LEU A 41 -2.81 -3.51 10.00
N GLY A 42 -1.87 -3.12 10.87
CA GLY A 42 -2.19 -2.53 12.17
C GLY A 42 -3.05 -1.27 12.05
N ARG A 43 -2.73 -0.36 11.13
CA ARG A 43 -3.54 0.84 10.87
C ARG A 43 -4.95 0.51 10.38
N ARG A 44 -5.11 -0.45 9.46
CA ARG A 44 -6.41 -0.86 8.92
C ARG A 44 -7.28 -1.55 9.96
N LEU A 45 -6.68 -2.39 10.81
CA LEU A 45 -7.39 -3.02 11.93
C LEU A 45 -7.81 -1.98 12.98
N LEU A 46 -6.94 -1.01 13.27
CA LEU A 46 -7.23 0.06 14.22
C LEU A 46 -8.36 0.97 13.72
N SER A 47 -8.34 1.38 12.44
CA SER A 47 -9.41 2.20 11.86
C SER A 47 -10.73 1.44 11.76
N ALA A 48 -10.70 0.15 11.39
CA ALA A 48 -11.87 -0.72 11.40
C ALA A 48 -12.47 -0.86 12.82
N GLY A 49 -11.64 -1.16 13.81
CA GLY A 49 -12.08 -1.26 15.21
C GLY A 49 -12.66 0.06 15.73
N LEU A 50 -12.00 1.18 15.43
CA LEU A 50 -12.49 2.50 15.81
C LEU A 50 -13.83 2.84 15.15
N LEU A 51 -14.03 2.47 13.88
CA LEU A 51 -15.30 2.66 13.18
C LEU A 51 -16.44 1.87 13.83
N VAL A 52 -16.19 0.62 14.24
CA VAL A 52 -17.17 -0.20 14.99
C VAL A 52 -17.53 0.47 16.31
N VAL A 53 -16.52 0.89 17.09
CA VAL A 53 -16.72 1.52 18.40
C VAL A 53 -17.52 2.82 18.27
N VAL A 54 -17.15 3.69 17.33
CA VAL A 54 -17.86 4.96 17.08
C VAL A 54 -19.29 4.71 16.67
N THR A 55 -19.53 3.75 15.77
CA THR A 55 -20.89 3.46 15.29
C THR A 55 -21.75 2.82 16.39
N ALA A 56 -21.17 1.98 17.24
CA ALA A 56 -21.84 1.39 18.40
C ALA A 56 -22.19 2.46 19.44
N LEU A 57 -21.27 3.39 19.74
CA LEU A 57 -21.53 4.54 20.61
C LEU A 57 -22.63 5.43 20.03
N VAL A 58 -22.54 5.84 18.77
CA VAL A 58 -23.59 6.67 18.16
C VAL A 58 -24.95 5.95 18.22
N GLY A 59 -25.00 4.67 17.88
CA GLY A 59 -26.22 3.85 17.98
C GLY A 59 -26.78 3.78 19.41
N PHE A 60 -25.93 3.52 20.40
CA PHE A 60 -26.31 3.46 21.81
C PHE A 60 -26.83 4.80 22.33
N GLY A 61 -26.14 5.90 22.01
CA GLY A 61 -26.55 7.23 22.45
C GLY A 61 -27.90 7.66 21.88
N LEU A 62 -28.20 7.28 20.63
CA LEU A 62 -29.49 7.55 20.01
C LEU A 62 -30.63 6.73 20.64
N GLU A 63 -30.37 5.47 20.97
CA GLU A 63 -31.38 4.54 21.49
C GLU A 63 -31.69 4.78 22.97
N PHE A 64 -30.69 5.20 23.75
CA PHE A 64 -30.79 5.34 25.21
C PHE A 64 -30.72 6.79 25.70
N ARG A 65 -30.91 7.79 24.82
CA ARG A 65 -30.82 9.23 25.17
C ARG A 65 -31.68 9.65 26.37
N THR A 66 -32.80 8.98 26.60
CA THR A 66 -33.75 9.29 27.69
C THR A 66 -33.25 8.84 29.07
N LEU A 67 -32.24 7.97 29.12
CA LEU A 67 -31.63 7.50 30.37
C LEU A 67 -30.55 8.44 30.92
N PHE A 68 -30.14 9.43 30.13
CA PHE A 68 -29.05 10.34 30.48
C PHE A 68 -29.58 11.71 30.90
N GLN A 69 -28.91 12.33 31.87
CA GLN A 69 -29.14 13.74 32.14
C GLN A 69 -28.59 14.61 31.00
N PRO A 70 -29.14 15.83 30.78
CA PRO A 70 -28.70 16.71 29.68
C PRO A 70 -27.19 17.00 29.68
N SER A 71 -26.58 17.18 30.85
CA SER A 71 -25.13 17.40 30.98
C SER A 71 -24.31 16.17 30.56
N GLN A 72 -24.81 14.96 30.86
CA GLN A 72 -24.17 13.71 30.46
C GLN A 72 -24.29 13.48 28.94
N LEU A 73 -25.41 13.86 28.33
CA LEU A 73 -25.57 13.82 26.88
C LEU A 73 -24.57 14.73 26.17
N VAL A 74 -24.35 15.95 26.68
CA VAL A 74 -23.36 16.87 26.09
C VAL A 74 -21.96 16.26 26.14
N GLY A 75 -21.55 15.71 27.30
CA GLY A 75 -20.26 15.02 27.43
C GLY A 75 -20.15 13.82 26.49
N TYR A 76 -21.22 13.03 26.38
CA TYR A 76 -21.30 11.88 25.50
C TYR A 76 -21.10 12.24 24.02
N PHE A 77 -21.82 13.25 23.54
CA PHE A 77 -21.70 13.72 22.15
C PHE A 77 -20.33 14.33 21.87
N LEU A 78 -19.73 14.99 22.85
CA LEU A 78 -18.37 15.52 22.72
C LEU A 78 -17.33 14.41 22.57
N ILE A 79 -17.43 13.34 23.35
CA ILE A 79 -16.57 12.14 23.21
C ILE A 79 -16.79 11.48 21.85
N CYS A 80 -18.05 11.30 21.43
CA CYS A 80 -18.36 10.75 20.11
C CYS A 80 -17.77 11.61 18.98
N GLY A 81 -17.86 12.93 19.09
CA GLY A 81 -17.28 13.87 18.14
C GLY A 81 -15.75 13.78 18.07
N LEU A 82 -15.08 13.69 19.22
CA LEU A 82 -13.63 13.52 19.27
C LEU A 82 -13.18 12.19 18.63
N LEU A 83 -13.89 11.09 18.91
CA LEU A 83 -13.60 9.80 18.30
C LEU A 83 -13.86 9.80 16.79
N LEU A 84 -14.89 10.50 16.33
CA LEU A 84 -15.15 10.69 14.90
C LEU A 84 -14.02 11.49 14.22
N CYS A 85 -13.55 12.56 14.84
CA CYS A 85 -12.40 13.32 14.36
C CYS A 85 -11.12 12.45 14.30
N LEU A 86 -10.89 11.63 15.33
CA LEU A 86 -9.78 10.67 15.35
C LEU A 86 -9.89 9.68 14.19
N LEU A 87 -11.09 9.14 13.95
CA LEU A 87 -11.37 8.22 12.84
C LEU A 87 -11.07 8.87 11.49
N VAL A 88 -11.59 10.08 11.25
CA VAL A 88 -11.31 10.84 10.02
C VAL A 88 -9.81 11.09 9.86
N GLY A 89 -9.11 11.46 10.94
CA GLY A 89 -7.66 11.63 10.93
C GLY A 89 -6.92 10.35 10.53
N THR A 90 -7.30 9.20 11.08
CA THR A 90 -6.70 7.90 10.70
C THR A 90 -6.98 7.53 9.24
N MET A 91 -8.17 7.82 8.72
CA MET A 91 -8.51 7.57 7.32
C MET A 91 -7.71 8.46 6.37
N ILE A 92 -7.57 9.75 6.67
CA ILE A 92 -6.73 10.68 5.88
C ILE A 92 -5.28 10.19 5.85
N TYR A 93 -4.75 9.75 7.00
CA TYR A 93 -3.41 9.20 7.08
C TYR A 93 -3.24 7.93 6.24
N ASP A 94 -4.23 7.02 6.25
CA ASP A 94 -4.18 5.80 5.44
C ASP A 94 -4.26 6.11 3.94
N ILE A 95 -5.15 7.02 3.52
CA ILE A 95 -5.22 7.48 2.13
C ILE A 95 -3.88 8.07 1.69
N ARG A 96 -3.26 8.94 2.51
CA ARG A 96 -1.94 9.51 2.20
C ARG A 96 -0.86 8.44 2.07
N ALA A 97 -0.88 7.41 2.93
CA ALA A 97 0.06 6.30 2.86
C ALA A 97 -0.13 5.49 1.57
N VAL A 98 -1.37 5.19 1.19
CA VAL A 98 -1.70 4.49 -0.06
C VAL A 98 -1.28 5.31 -1.27
N VAL A 99 -1.63 6.60 -1.33
CA VAL A 99 -1.25 7.50 -2.43
C VAL A 99 0.27 7.60 -2.58
N ARG A 100 1.00 7.74 -1.46
CA ARG A 100 2.47 7.78 -1.48
C ARG A 100 3.06 6.47 -2.01
N GLN A 101 2.51 5.33 -1.60
CA GLN A 101 2.98 4.03 -2.08
C GLN A 101 2.69 3.85 -3.57
N SER A 102 1.48 4.21 -4.03
CA SER A 102 1.13 4.17 -5.45
C SER A 102 2.03 5.08 -6.29
N LEU A 103 2.29 6.31 -5.83
CA LEU A 103 3.18 7.24 -6.54
C LEU A 103 4.61 6.71 -6.65
N LEU A 104 5.13 6.09 -5.59
CA LEU A 104 6.45 5.45 -5.63
C LEU A 104 6.47 4.29 -6.64
N GLU A 105 5.44 3.45 -6.64
CA GLU A 105 5.35 2.33 -7.58
C GLU A 105 5.20 2.81 -9.04
N PHE A 106 4.47 3.90 -9.29
CA PHE A 106 4.39 4.53 -10.61
C PHE A 106 5.76 5.09 -11.04
N HIS A 107 6.46 5.81 -10.17
CA HIS A 107 7.79 6.34 -10.46
C HIS A 107 8.81 5.24 -10.74
N ASP A 108 8.77 4.14 -9.97
CA ASP A 108 9.64 2.99 -10.19
C ASP A 108 9.32 2.29 -11.51
N ARG A 109 8.04 2.15 -11.89
CA ARG A 109 7.66 1.61 -13.21
C ARG A 109 8.10 2.49 -14.37
N ASP A 110 8.02 3.81 -14.23
CA ASP A 110 8.53 4.74 -15.25
C ASP A 110 10.06 4.67 -15.36
N ALA A 111 10.75 4.53 -14.23
CA ALA A 111 12.19 4.31 -14.20
C ALA A 111 12.60 2.95 -14.80
N GLU A 112 11.82 1.90 -14.56
CA GLU A 112 12.00 0.58 -15.17
C GLU A 112 11.71 0.61 -16.67
N ALA A 113 10.66 1.30 -17.11
CA ALA A 113 10.36 1.50 -18.53
C ALA A 113 11.50 2.27 -19.23
N ALA A 114 12.05 3.30 -18.60
CA ALA A 114 13.21 4.03 -19.11
C ALA A 114 14.48 3.14 -19.17
N ARG A 115 14.72 2.29 -18.17
CA ARG A 115 15.82 1.31 -18.18
C ARG A 115 15.64 0.26 -19.26
N PHE A 116 14.42 -0.22 -19.49
CA PHE A 116 14.09 -1.15 -20.57
C PHE A 116 14.27 -0.51 -21.95
N GLN A 117 13.86 0.75 -22.14
CA GLN A 117 14.11 1.48 -23.39
C GLN A 117 15.60 1.71 -23.62
N ALA A 118 16.36 2.06 -22.58
CA ALA A 118 17.81 2.20 -22.68
C ALA A 118 18.51 0.86 -23.00
N PHE A 119 18.02 -0.24 -22.42
CA PHE A 119 18.51 -1.59 -22.73
C PHE A 119 18.21 -1.99 -24.18
N MET A 120 16.98 -1.78 -24.65
CA MET A 120 16.57 -2.05 -26.04
C MET A 120 17.32 -1.18 -27.07
N ALA A 121 17.58 0.10 -26.75
CA ALA A 121 18.37 0.99 -27.60
C ALA A 121 19.84 0.52 -27.68
N ARG A 122 20.38 -0.01 -26.58
CA ARG A 122 21.73 -0.60 -26.55
C ARG A 122 21.81 -1.89 -27.38
N ASP A 123 20.82 -2.77 -27.27
CA ASP A 123 20.74 -3.98 -28.11
C ASP A 123 20.48 -3.68 -29.59
N ALA A 124 19.75 -2.61 -29.93
CA ALA A 124 19.57 -2.15 -31.30
C ALA A 124 20.85 -1.53 -31.91
N SER A 125 21.75 -0.99 -31.09
CA SER A 125 23.06 -0.45 -31.53
C SER A 125 24.14 -1.51 -31.73
N LEU A 126 24.02 -2.67 -31.06
CA LEU A 126 24.96 -3.80 -31.18
C LEU A 126 25.09 -4.44 -32.58
N PRO A 127 24.03 -4.62 -33.39
CA PRO A 127 24.19 -5.13 -34.75
C PRO A 127 24.97 -4.15 -35.65
N HIS A 128 24.88 -2.84 -35.44
CA HIS A 128 25.58 -1.89 -36.31
C HIS A 128 27.11 -1.86 -36.08
N GLU A 129 27.56 -2.03 -34.83
CA GLU A 129 29.00 -2.12 -34.52
C GLU A 129 29.62 -3.44 -35.02
N LEU A 130 28.88 -4.55 -34.98
CA LEU A 130 29.35 -5.84 -35.53
C LEU A 130 29.40 -5.84 -37.07
N PHE A 131 28.48 -5.15 -37.74
CA PHE A 131 28.51 -4.97 -39.20
C PHE A 131 29.60 -3.98 -39.67
N GLN A 132 29.95 -2.97 -38.86
CA GLN A 132 31.04 -2.05 -39.20
C GLN A 132 32.42 -2.68 -38.92
N LYS A 133 32.56 -3.44 -37.82
CA LYS A 133 33.79 -4.19 -37.51
C LYS A 133 34.00 -5.39 -38.43
N GLY A 134 32.93 -5.94 -39.02
CA GLY A 134 32.97 -6.96 -40.08
C GLY A 134 33.33 -6.43 -41.48
N LYS A 135 33.27 -5.11 -41.72
CA LYS A 135 33.70 -4.49 -43.00
C LYS A 135 35.07 -3.81 -42.94
N ALA A 136 35.72 -3.77 -41.77
CA ALA A 136 37.08 -3.27 -41.58
C ALA A 136 38.09 -4.39 -41.23
N GLY A 137 37.91 -5.57 -41.80
CA GLY A 137 38.70 -6.77 -41.49
C GLY A 137 39.15 -7.55 -42.73
N GLY A 138 39.61 -6.85 -43.77
CA GLY A 138 40.38 -7.44 -44.86
C GLY A 138 41.79 -6.88 -44.86
N GLY A 139 42.73 -7.54 -44.17
CA GLY A 139 44.12 -7.09 -44.11
C GLY A 139 44.98 -7.75 -43.03
N GLU A 140 45.53 -8.92 -43.38
CA GLU A 140 46.80 -9.53 -42.91
C GLU A 140 46.95 -10.25 -41.55
N PRO A 141 47.78 -11.32 -41.53
CA PRO A 141 47.93 -12.25 -40.41
C PRO A 141 49.13 -11.89 -39.51
N GLY A 142 48.88 -11.71 -38.21
CA GLY A 142 49.92 -11.43 -37.21
C GLY A 142 49.79 -12.33 -35.99
N ARG A 143 50.05 -13.63 -36.15
CA ARG A 143 50.07 -14.60 -35.04
C ARG A 143 51.43 -14.54 -34.34
N THR A 144 51.61 -13.63 -33.38
CA THR A 144 52.75 -13.68 -32.44
C THR A 144 52.28 -14.26 -31.10
N ARG A 145 52.61 -15.55 -30.90
CA ARG A 145 52.61 -16.21 -29.60
C ARG A 145 53.64 -15.51 -28.70
N LYS A 146 53.22 -14.99 -27.55
CA LYS A 146 54.14 -14.76 -26.42
C LYS A 146 54.40 -16.11 -25.74
N PRO A 147 55.66 -16.56 -25.60
CA PRO A 147 55.97 -17.70 -24.77
C PRO A 147 55.86 -17.31 -23.29
N LEU A 148 55.41 -18.28 -22.49
CA LEU A 148 55.51 -18.26 -21.04
C LEU A 148 56.98 -18.23 -20.62
N GLY A 149 57.29 -17.34 -19.68
CA GLY A 149 58.54 -17.23 -18.94
C GLY A 149 58.30 -16.35 -17.73
#